data_AF-A0A971G9A1-F1
#
_entry.id   AF-A0A971G9A1-F1
#
_cell.length_a   1.000
_cell.length_b   1.000
_cell.length_c   1.000
_cell.angle_alpha   90.00
_cell.angle_beta   90.00
_cell.angle_gamma   90.00
#
_symmetry.space_group_name_H-M   'P 1'
#
loop_
_entity.id
_entity.type
_entity.pdbx_description
1 polymer ?
#
loop_
_entity_poly.entity_id
_entity_poly.type
_entity_poly.pdbx_seq_one_letter_code
_entity_poly.pdbx_strand_id
1 'polypeptide(L)'
;MWIAFAFASALFAGLTSILAKLGIKETDSTVATALRTVVVLAVSWLMVLSLGSAQAITQVSAHTLLFLTLSGLATGGSWLCYFRALQLGPVNKVVPIDKSSTALTIILALVFLGEG
;
A
#
# COMPACT_ATOMS: atom_id res chain seq x y z
N MET A 1 -7.99 -19.62 -9.42
CA MET A 1 -8.12 -19.19 -8.01
C MET A 1 -7.41 -17.86 -7.70
N TRP A 2 -6.33 -17.45 -8.39
CA TRP A 2 -5.73 -16.11 -8.21
C TRP A 2 -6.59 -14.96 -8.76
N ILE A 3 -7.35 -15.20 -9.84
CA ILE A 3 -8.22 -14.21 -10.49
C ILE A 3 -9.30 -13.70 -9.52
N ALA A 4 -9.90 -14.58 -8.72
CA ALA A 4 -10.92 -14.20 -7.73
C ALA A 4 -10.34 -13.27 -6.64
N PHE A 5 -9.13 -13.58 -6.14
CA PHE A 5 -8.41 -12.71 -5.20
C PHE A 5 -7.99 -11.38 -5.84
N ALA A 6 -7.64 -11.37 -7.13
CA ALA A 6 -7.33 -10.16 -7.87
C ALA A 6 -8.57 -9.24 -8.02
N PHE A 7 -9.74 -9.81 -8.35
CA PHE A 7 -11.00 -9.06 -8.39
C PHE A 7 -11.39 -8.51 -7.02
N ALA A 8 -11.26 -9.32 -5.96
CA ALA A 8 -11.49 -8.86 -4.60
C ALA A 8 -10.55 -7.70 -4.23
N SER A 9 -9.25 -7.82 -4.54
CA SER A 9 -8.25 -6.75 -4.33
C SER A 9 -8.59 -5.47 -5.10
N ALA A 10 -9.03 -5.59 -6.36
CA ALA A 10 -9.47 -4.44 -7.16
C ALA A 10 -10.68 -3.73 -6.52
N LEU A 11 -11.65 -4.49 -6.01
CA LEU A 11 -12.81 -3.95 -5.30
C LEU A 11 -12.40 -3.21 -4.02
N PHE A 12 -11.56 -3.82 -3.18
CA PHE A 12 -11.04 -3.18 -1.97
C PHE A 12 -10.20 -1.93 -2.28
N ALA A 13 -9.40 -1.94 -3.35
CA ALA A 13 -8.64 -0.78 -3.79
C ALA A 13 -9.54 0.40 -4.21
N GLY A 14 -10.65 0.11 -4.89
CA GLY A 14 -11.66 1.10 -5.26
C GLY A 14 -12.34 1.73 -4.03
N LEU A 15 -12.85 0.89 -3.12
CA LEU A 15 -13.45 1.32 -1.85
C LEU A 15 -12.48 2.19 -1.04
N THR A 16 -11.23 1.74 -0.92
CA THR A 16 -10.16 2.45 -0.21
C THR A 16 -9.93 3.84 -0.77
N SER A 17 -9.97 4.01 -2.09
CA SER A 17 -9.75 5.31 -2.74
C SER A 17 -10.89 6.29 -2.48
N ILE A 18 -12.13 5.80 -2.45
CA ILE A 18 -13.33 6.60 -2.13
C ILE A 18 -13.31 7.00 -0.65
N LEU A 19 -13.11 6.03 0.25
CA LEU A 19 -13.01 6.25 1.70
C LEU A 19 -11.89 7.21 2.06
N ALA A 20 -10.70 7.06 1.44
CA ALA A 20 -9.58 7.96 1.67
C ALA A 20 -9.93 9.39 1.26
N LYS A 21 -10.57 9.59 0.10
CA LYS A 21 -10.96 10.95 -0.30
C LYS A 21 -12.00 11.57 0.63
N LEU A 22 -12.99 10.79 1.08
CA LEU A 22 -13.97 11.25 2.07
C LEU A 22 -13.28 11.67 3.38
N GLY A 23 -12.37 10.83 3.90
CA GLY A 23 -11.66 11.14 5.15
C GLY A 23 -10.70 12.33 5.05
N ILE A 24 -10.01 12.48 3.93
CA ILE A 24 -9.04 13.57 3.73
C ILE A 24 -9.72 14.90 3.36
N LYS A 25 -11.00 14.88 2.95
CA LYS A 25 -11.77 16.11 2.71
C LYS A 25 -12.10 16.83 4.02
N GLU A 26 -12.30 16.07 5.10
CA GLU A 26 -12.70 16.58 6.42
C GLU A 26 -11.50 16.76 7.38
N THR A 27 -10.30 16.31 7.01
CA THR A 27 -9.10 16.30 7.89
C THR A 27 -7.81 16.38 7.09
N ASP A 28 -6.73 16.90 7.68
CA ASP A 28 -5.41 16.96 7.03
C ASP A 28 -4.94 15.58 6.52
N SER A 29 -4.37 15.55 5.31
CA SER A 29 -3.93 14.31 4.64
C SER A 29 -2.89 13.54 5.45
N THR A 30 -2.06 14.24 6.20
CA THR A 30 -0.99 13.64 7.02
C THR A 30 -1.60 12.88 8.19
N VAL A 31 -2.61 13.47 8.83
CA VAL A 31 -3.35 12.85 9.94
C VAL A 31 -4.16 11.64 9.46
N ALA A 32 -4.87 11.79 8.33
CA ALA A 32 -5.61 10.68 7.73
C ALA A 32 -4.68 9.50 7.34
N THR A 33 -3.48 9.81 6.82
CA THR A 33 -2.46 8.80 6.50
C THR A 33 -1.95 8.11 7.75
N ALA A 34 -1.65 8.86 8.82
CA ALA A 34 -1.19 8.32 10.09
C ALA A 34 -2.25 7.42 10.77
N LEU A 35 -3.52 7.83 10.73
CA LEU A 35 -4.59 7.00 11.28
C LEU A 35 -4.71 5.68 10.49
N ARG A 36 -4.64 5.75 9.16
CA ARG A 36 -4.66 4.57 8.30
C ARG A 36 -3.49 3.63 8.57
N THR A 37 -2.27 4.14 8.76
CA THR A 37 -1.10 3.30 9.04
C THR A 37 -1.24 2.57 10.37
N VAL A 38 -1.78 3.24 11.40
CA VAL A 38 -2.04 2.62 12.71
C VAL A 38 -3.06 1.49 12.60
N VAL A 39 -4.16 1.71 11.88
CA VAL A 39 -5.18 0.66 11.66
C VAL A 39 -4.59 -0.53 10.90
N VAL A 40 -3.85 -0.28 9.83
CA VAL A 40 -3.19 -1.34 9.05
C VAL A 40 -2.15 -2.09 9.89
N LEU A 41 -1.38 -1.39 10.73
CA LEU A 41 -0.43 -1.99 11.64
C LEU A 41 -1.13 -2.94 12.63
N ALA A 42 -2.22 -2.48 13.26
CA ALA A 42 -2.98 -3.28 14.20
C ALA A 42 -3.55 -4.56 13.54
N VAL A 43 -4.15 -4.44 12.36
CA VAL A 43 -4.69 -5.59 11.60
C VAL A 43 -3.57 -6.55 11.20
N SER A 44 -2.43 -6.03 10.75
CA SER A 44 -1.28 -6.85 10.33
C SER A 44 -0.71 -7.65 11.51
N TRP A 45 -0.53 -7.02 12.66
CA TRP A 45 -0.07 -7.71 13.87
C TRP A 45 -1.07 -8.74 14.38
N LEU A 46 -2.37 -8.44 14.32
CA LEU A 46 -3.42 -9.39 14.68
C LEU A 46 -3.36 -10.65 13.81
N MET A 47 -3.10 -10.49 12.50
CA MET A 47 -2.88 -11.62 11.58
C MET A 47 -1.63 -12.43 11.95
N VAL A 48 -0.49 -11.78 12.23
CA VAL A 48 0.75 -12.47 12.64
C VAL A 48 0.55 -13.29 13.92
N LEU A 49 -0.17 -12.73 14.89
CA LEU A 49 -0.51 -13.40 16.14
C LEU A 49 -1.49 -14.57 15.92
N SER A 50 -2.50 -14.39 15.05
CA SER A 50 -3.48 -15.43 14.73
C SER A 50 -2.87 -16.62 13.99
N LEU A 51 -1.88 -16.37 13.13
CA LEU A 51 -1.16 -17.40 12.37
C LEU A 51 0.06 -17.97 13.12
N GLY A 52 0.33 -17.53 14.35
CA GLY A 52 1.47 -18.00 15.15
C GLY A 52 2.85 -17.73 14.53
N SER A 53 2.94 -16.87 13.51
CA SER A 53 4.16 -16.64 12.73
C SER A 53 5.14 -15.66 13.40
N ALA A 54 4.90 -15.29 14.67
CA ALA A 54 5.73 -14.37 15.42
C ALA A 54 7.19 -14.86 15.57
N GLN A 55 7.42 -16.17 15.62
CA GLN A 55 8.76 -16.76 15.70
C GLN A 55 9.55 -16.65 14.38
N ALA A 56 8.89 -16.42 13.23
CA ALA A 56 9.58 -16.22 11.97
C ALA A 56 10.33 -14.87 11.93
N ILE A 57 9.95 -13.90 12.78
CA ILE A 57 10.62 -12.58 12.87
C ILE A 57 12.08 -12.72 13.30
N THR A 58 12.41 -13.69 14.16
CA THR A 58 13.79 -13.89 14.65
C THR A 58 14.70 -14.54 13.61
N GLN A 59 14.13 -15.12 12.54
CA GLN A 59 14.87 -15.70 11.44
C GLN A 59 15.08 -14.73 10.26
N VAL A 60 14.52 -13.52 10.33
CA VAL A 60 14.66 -12.53 9.26
C VAL A 60 16.09 -11.98 9.26
N SER A 61 16.79 -12.14 8.13
CA SER A 61 18.15 -11.64 7.98
C SER A 61 18.23 -10.11 8.01
N ALA A 62 19.37 -9.56 8.43
CA ALA A 62 19.61 -8.10 8.46
C ALA A 62 19.46 -7.44 7.08
N HIS A 63 19.82 -8.15 6.01
CA HIS A 63 19.64 -7.67 4.64
C HIS A 63 18.15 -7.59 4.28
N THR A 64 17.36 -8.62 4.61
CA THR A 64 15.91 -8.62 4.40
C THR A 64 15.23 -7.50 5.17
N LEU A 65 15.66 -7.23 6.42
CA LEU A 65 15.17 -6.10 7.21
C LEU A 65 15.47 -4.76 6.52
N LEU A 66 16.68 -4.56 6.00
CA LEU A 66 17.04 -3.32 5.31
C LEU A 66 16.17 -3.09 4.06
N PHE A 67 15.95 -4.13 3.25
CA PHE A 67 15.06 -4.06 2.08
C PHE A 67 13.59 -3.81 2.46
N LEU A 68 13.09 -4.47 3.51
CA LEU A 68 11.73 -4.25 4.03
C LEU A 68 11.55 -2.83 4.55
N THR A 69 12.55 -2.29 5.24
CA THR A 69 12.52 -0.93 5.78
C THR A 69 12.51 0.10 4.66
N LEU A 70 13.39 -0.06 3.65
CA LEU A 70 13.41 0.78 2.45
C LEU A 70 12.09 0.70 1.67
N SER A 71 11.52 -0.50 1.52
CA SER A 71 10.21 -0.70 0.90
C SER A 71 9.08 -0.01 1.67
N GLY A 72 9.11 -0.09 3.02
CA GLY A 72 8.18 0.61 3.89
C GLY A 72 8.27 2.13 3.76
N LEU A 73 9.49 2.68 3.71
CA LEU A 73 9.72 4.11 3.47
C LEU A 73 9.23 4.54 2.08
N ALA A 74 9.48 3.76 1.04
CA ALA A 74 8.97 4.01 -0.31
C ALA A 74 7.44 3.99 -0.35
N THR A 75 6.81 3.04 0.36
CA THR A 75 5.35 2.93 0.47
C THR A 75 4.75 4.14 1.19
N GLY A 76 5.35 4.57 2.30
CA GLY A 76 4.94 5.77 3.03
C GLY A 76 5.06 7.04 2.20
N GLY A 77 6.18 7.20 1.48
CA GLY A 77 6.39 8.32 0.55
C GLY A 77 5.36 8.35 -0.58
N SER A 78 5.07 7.19 -1.19
CA SER A 78 4.04 7.05 -2.21
C SER A 78 2.65 7.48 -1.70
N TRP A 79 2.28 7.05 -0.48
CA TRP A 79 1.00 7.44 0.12
C TRP A 79 0.88 8.94 0.38
N LEU A 80 1.92 9.59 0.91
CA LEU A 80 1.92 11.05 1.08
C LEU A 80 1.64 11.76 -0.25
N CYS A 81 2.35 11.36 -1.32
CA CYS A 81 2.15 11.93 -2.65
C CYS A 81 0.76 11.63 -3.22
N TYR A 82 0.28 10.39 -3.11
CA TYR A 82 -1.03 9.95 -3.60
C TYR A 82 -2.18 10.69 -2.89
N PHE A 83 -2.13 10.78 -1.57
CA PHE A 83 -3.17 11.47 -0.80
C PHE A 83 -3.14 12.98 -1.01
N ARG A 84 -1.95 13.56 -1.17
CA ARG A 84 -1.82 14.96 -1.56
C ARG A 84 -2.42 15.20 -2.96
N ALA A 85 -2.18 14.30 -3.92
CA ALA A 85 -2.80 14.36 -5.23
C ALA A 85 -4.34 14.21 -5.17
N LEU A 86 -4.85 13.31 -4.32
CA LEU A 86 -6.30 13.14 -4.11
C LEU A 86 -6.96 14.36 -3.45
N GLN A 87 -6.24 15.13 -2.63
CA GLN A 87 -6.73 16.42 -2.11
C GLN A 87 -6.85 17.45 -3.23
N LEU A 88 -5.81 17.58 -4.05
CA LEU A 88 -5.70 18.65 -5.05
C LEU A 88 -6.52 18.39 -6.32
N GLY A 89 -6.76 17.12 -6.67
CA GLY A 89 -7.39 16.72 -7.93
C GLY A 89 -8.60 15.79 -7.75
N PRO A 90 -9.43 15.60 -8.77
CA PRO A 90 -10.57 14.68 -8.72
C PRO A 90 -10.11 13.21 -8.80
N VAL A 91 -10.83 12.30 -8.12
CA VAL A 91 -10.48 10.86 -8.01
C VAL A 91 -10.33 10.21 -9.39
N ASN A 92 -11.22 10.56 -10.30
CA ASN A 92 -11.29 10.01 -11.65
C ASN A 92 -10.07 10.35 -12.52
N LYS A 93 -9.21 11.30 -12.11
CA LYS A 93 -7.93 11.59 -12.77
C LYS A 93 -6.75 11.01 -12.00
N VAL A 94 -6.78 11.08 -10.67
CA VAL A 94 -5.67 10.62 -9.82
C VAL A 94 -5.56 9.10 -9.76
N VAL A 95 -6.69 8.39 -9.69
CA VAL A 95 -6.71 6.91 -9.58
C VAL A 95 -6.18 6.23 -10.86
N PRO A 96 -6.54 6.64 -12.08
CA PRO A 96 -5.94 6.06 -13.28
C PRO A 96 -4.42 6.30 -13.37
N ILE A 97 -3.94 7.47 -12.94
CA ILE A 97 -2.49 7.77 -12.89
C ILE A 97 -1.80 6.89 -11.85
N ASP A 98 -2.38 6.72 -10.66
CA ASP A 98 -1.87 5.79 -9.65
C ASP A 98 -1.84 4.34 -10.16
N LYS A 99 -2.88 3.89 -10.85
CA LYS A 99 -2.92 2.55 -11.47
C LYS A 99 -1.89 2.38 -12.59
N SER A 100 -1.42 3.46 -13.23
CA SER A 100 -0.31 3.39 -14.19
C SER A 100 1.02 3.02 -13.53
N SER A 101 1.17 3.23 -12.21
CA SER A 101 2.32 2.72 -11.46
C SER A 101 2.47 1.20 -11.57
N THR A 102 1.37 0.47 -11.82
CA THR A 102 1.41 -0.99 -12.06
C THR A 102 2.21 -1.33 -13.32
N ALA A 103 2.11 -0.51 -14.38
CA ALA A 103 2.94 -0.69 -15.58
C ALA A 103 4.42 -0.42 -15.28
N LEU A 104 4.70 0.58 -14.44
CA LEU A 104 6.05 0.88 -13.96
C LEU A 104 6.63 -0.25 -13.10
N THR A 105 5.80 -0.88 -12.25
CA THR A 105 6.17 -2.10 -11.51
C THR A 105 6.49 -3.26 -12.44
N ILE A 106 5.73 -3.45 -13.52
CA ILE A 106 6.02 -4.50 -14.51
C ILE A 106 7.36 -4.23 -15.20
N ILE A 107 7.64 -2.98 -15.59
CA ILE A 107 8.94 -2.61 -16.18
C ILE A 107 10.08 -2.85 -15.18
N LEU A 108 9.91 -2.45 -13.92
CA LEU A 108 10.92 -2.68 -12.87
C LEU A 108 11.09 -4.16 -12.57
N ALA A 109 10.03 -4.97 -12.57
CA ALA A 109 10.09 -6.42 -12.39
C ALA A 109 10.84 -7.08 -13.55
N LEU A 110 10.57 -6.68 -14.80
CA LEU A 110 11.32 -7.13 -15.97
C LEU A 110 12.82 -6.79 -15.88
N VAL A 111 13.16 -5.58 -15.43
CA VAL A 111 14.55 -5.09 -15.39
C VAL A 111 15.33 -5.65 -14.21
N PHE A 112 14.72 -5.74 -13.01
CA PHE A 112 15.41 -6.11 -11.77
C PHE A 112 15.21 -7.56 -11.34
N LEU A 113 14.04 -8.15 -11.62
CA LEU A 113 13.72 -9.53 -11.24
C LEU A 113 13.78 -10.50 -12.43
N GLY A 114 13.73 -10.01 -13.67
CA GLY A 114 13.69 -10.85 -14.88
C GLY A 114 12.38 -11.61 -15.06
N GLU A 115 11.33 -11.23 -14.32
CA GLU A 115 10.00 -11.83 -14.43
C GLU A 115 9.24 -11.14 -15.58
N GLY A 116 8.94 -11.91 -16.63
CA GLY A 116 8.23 -11.46 -17.83
C GLY A 116 7.28 -12.50 -18.39
#